data_AF-A0A3N0YQ71-F1
#
_entry.id   AF-A0A3N0YQ71-F1
#
_cell.length_a   1.000
_cell.length_b   1.000
_cell.length_c   1.000
_cell.angle_alpha   90.00
_cell.angle_beta   90.00
_cell.angle_gamma   90.00
#
_symmetry.space_group_name_H-M   'P 1'
#
loop_
_entity.id
_entity.type
_entity.pdbx_description
1 polymer ?
#
loop_
_entity_poly.entity_id
_entity_poly.type
_entity_poly.pdbx_seq_one_letter_code
_entity_poly.pdbx_strand_id
1 'polypeptide(L)'
;MNTPDPFQELVDVLRRALSTYPPASSPASTPSPPAISSPMAKPVPFSGSAEDCNGFLLQRSLVLEMQPHLYPNDHAKVAFIISQLNGKARHWAEPLWSQKNPITQSLSSFIAHFKEVFGRPVWDSSIGEQLYQLKQGSLTVNEYALQFRTLAAASGWKSPS
;
A
#
# COMPACT_ATOMS: atom_id res chain seq x y z
N MET A 1 -46.89 -0.30 49.46
CA MET A 1 -46.78 0.06 48.03
C MET A 1 -45.30 0.06 47.69
N ASN A 2 -44.82 -1.00 47.03
CA ASN A 2 -43.42 -1.13 46.61
C ASN A 2 -43.27 -0.41 45.27
N THR A 3 -42.56 0.72 45.26
CA THR A 3 -42.03 1.33 44.05
C THR A 3 -40.95 0.43 43.47
N PRO A 4 -41.05 -0.01 42.20
CA PRO A 4 -40.00 -0.78 41.57
C PRO A 4 -38.73 0.07 41.43
N ASP A 5 -37.58 -0.58 41.60
CA ASP A 5 -36.26 0.05 41.56
C ASP A 5 -35.97 0.59 40.14
N PRO A 6 -35.57 1.87 40.00
CA PRO A 6 -35.40 2.51 38.70
C PRO A 6 -34.25 1.91 37.87
N PHE A 7 -33.34 1.15 38.49
CA PHE A 7 -32.28 0.44 37.78
C PHE A 7 -32.80 -0.82 37.08
N GLN A 8 -33.81 -1.49 37.64
CA GLN A 8 -34.43 -2.66 37.00
C GLN A 8 -35.21 -2.30 35.74
N GLU A 9 -35.94 -1.18 35.76
CA GLU A 9 -36.63 -0.65 34.55
C GLU A 9 -35.65 -0.46 33.38
N LEU A 10 -34.45 0.06 33.68
CA LEU A 10 -33.44 0.34 32.67
C LEU A 10 -32.84 -0.95 32.09
N VAL A 11 -32.64 -1.97 32.94
CA VAL A 11 -32.16 -3.29 32.51
C VAL A 11 -33.21 -4.03 31.68
N ASP A 12 -34.49 -3.92 32.02
CA ASP A 12 -35.58 -4.56 31.26
C ASP A 12 -35.81 -3.88 29.90
N VAL A 13 -35.66 -2.55 29.82
CA VAL A 13 -35.67 -1.83 28.55
C VAL A 13 -34.51 -2.28 27.66
N LEU A 14 -33.31 -2.45 28.20
CA LEU A 14 -32.14 -2.92 27.45
C LEU A 14 -32.31 -4.37 26.96
N ARG A 15 -32.84 -5.27 27.78
CA ARG A 15 -33.15 -6.64 27.36
C ARG A 15 -34.18 -6.67 26.23
N ARG A 16 -35.22 -5.86 26.33
CA ARG A 16 -36.28 -5.79 25.32
C ARG A 16 -35.78 -5.18 24.00
N ALA A 17 -34.86 -4.22 24.07
CA ALA A 17 -34.20 -3.66 22.90
C ALA A 17 -33.32 -4.70 22.17
N LEU A 18 -32.63 -5.58 22.92
CA LEU A 18 -31.75 -6.60 22.36
C LEU A 18 -32.50 -7.86 21.87
N SER A 19 -33.72 -8.10 22.36
CA SER A 19 -34.52 -9.29 22.01
C SER A 19 -35.53 -9.09 20.87
N THR A 20 -35.49 -7.97 20.14
CA THR A 20 -36.45 -7.73 19.05
C THR A 20 -35.90 -8.25 17.71
N TYR A 21 -36.23 -9.50 17.37
CA TYR A 21 -35.95 -10.09 16.07
C TYR A 21 -37.22 -9.93 15.21
N PRO A 22 -37.19 -9.22 14.07
CA PRO A 22 -38.32 -9.19 13.16
C PRO A 22 -38.37 -10.46 12.29
N PRO A 23 -39.57 -10.93 11.89
CA PRO A 23 -39.73 -12.00 10.91
C PRO A 23 -39.33 -11.54 9.49
N ALA A 24 -38.92 -12.49 8.66
CA ALA A 24 -38.42 -12.27 7.30
C ALA A 24 -39.51 -11.86 6.29
N SER A 25 -39.25 -10.80 5.50
CA SER A 25 -39.77 -10.61 4.13
C SER A 25 -39.13 -9.38 3.46
N SER A 26 -38.39 -9.58 2.37
CA SER A 26 -37.86 -8.56 1.45
C SER A 26 -38.96 -8.00 0.51
N PRO A 27 -38.73 -7.02 -0.41
CA PRO A 27 -37.69 -5.99 -0.51
C PRO A 27 -38.29 -4.55 -0.64
N ALA A 28 -37.65 -3.51 -0.10
CA ALA A 28 -37.88 -2.13 -0.54
C ALA A 28 -36.64 -1.28 -0.28
N SER A 29 -36.03 -0.80 -1.36
CA SER A 29 -34.86 0.05 -1.38
C SER A 29 -35.14 1.41 -0.74
N THR A 30 -34.68 1.60 0.49
CA THR A 30 -34.46 2.95 1.03
C THR A 30 -33.18 3.52 0.42
N PRO A 31 -33.19 4.74 -0.13
CA PRO A 31 -31.96 5.38 -0.58
C PRO A 31 -31.11 5.66 0.66
N SER A 32 -30.02 4.93 0.80
CA SER A 32 -28.99 5.24 1.79
C SER A 32 -28.52 6.69 1.54
N PRO A 33 -28.19 7.46 2.60
CA PRO A 33 -27.50 8.73 2.41
C PRO A 33 -26.28 8.46 1.52
N PRO A 34 -25.94 9.34 0.56
CA PRO A 34 -24.76 9.14 -0.26
C PRO A 34 -23.60 8.98 0.70
N ALA A 35 -23.04 7.77 0.75
CA ALA A 35 -21.74 7.58 1.30
C ALA A 35 -20.87 8.56 0.52
N ILE A 36 -20.45 9.64 1.18
CA ILE A 36 -19.31 10.40 0.71
C ILE A 36 -18.14 9.45 0.95
N SER A 37 -18.03 8.42 0.12
CA SER A 37 -16.74 7.95 -0.27
C SER A 37 -16.14 9.19 -0.91
N SER A 38 -15.26 9.89 -0.20
CA SER A 38 -14.10 10.43 -0.89
C SER A 38 -13.69 9.31 -1.83
N PRO A 39 -13.66 9.52 -3.16
CA PRO A 39 -13.01 8.56 -4.01
C PRO A 39 -11.59 8.56 -3.48
N MET A 40 -11.26 7.62 -2.59
CA MET A 40 -9.89 7.21 -2.37
C MET A 40 -9.45 6.89 -3.78
N ALA A 41 -8.73 7.83 -4.39
CA ALA A 41 -8.27 7.70 -5.75
C ALA A 41 -7.67 6.32 -5.82
N LYS A 42 -8.27 5.45 -6.66
CA LYS A 42 -7.74 4.09 -6.83
C LYS A 42 -6.24 4.28 -7.03
N PRO A 43 -5.37 3.62 -6.23
CA PRO A 43 -3.93 3.85 -6.29
C PRO A 43 -3.52 3.81 -7.76
N VAL A 44 -2.91 4.89 -8.25
CA VAL A 44 -2.62 5.04 -9.67
C VAL A 44 -1.83 3.80 -10.11
N PRO A 45 -2.34 3.00 -11.07
CA PRO A 45 -1.63 1.82 -11.54
C PRO A 45 -0.26 2.21 -12.09
N PHE A 46 0.77 1.42 -11.79
CA PHE A 46 2.13 1.77 -12.19
C PHE A 46 2.28 1.68 -13.70
N SER A 47 2.56 2.84 -14.30
CA SER A 47 2.72 2.97 -15.75
C SER A 47 4.18 2.99 -16.19
N GLY A 48 5.15 2.75 -15.30
CA GLY A 48 6.57 2.65 -15.65
C GLY A 48 7.39 3.93 -15.49
N SER A 49 6.98 4.87 -14.63
CA SER A 49 7.80 6.05 -14.29
C SER A 49 8.94 5.65 -13.34
N ALA A 50 10.16 6.14 -13.57
CA ALA A 50 11.29 5.86 -12.70
C ALA A 50 11.16 6.48 -11.31
N GLU A 51 10.43 7.57 -11.21
CA GLU A 51 10.19 8.30 -9.97
C GLU A 51 9.26 7.51 -9.03
N ASP A 52 8.32 6.78 -9.62
CA ASP A 52 7.31 6.01 -8.89
C ASP A 52 7.74 4.58 -8.60
N CYS A 53 8.82 4.09 -9.23
CA CYS A 53 9.21 2.67 -9.18
C CYS A 53 9.43 2.17 -7.75
N ASN A 54 10.19 2.92 -6.94
CA ASN A 54 10.47 2.53 -5.55
C ASN A 54 9.20 2.56 -4.68
N GLY A 55 8.37 3.61 -4.83
CA GLY A 55 7.11 3.72 -4.10
C GLY A 55 6.12 2.61 -4.46
N PHE A 56 6.03 2.26 -5.75
CA PHE A 56 5.22 1.15 -6.23
C PHE A 56 5.67 -0.17 -5.60
N LEU A 57 6.97 -0.49 -5.66
CA LEU A 57 7.51 -1.74 -5.12
C LEU A 57 7.32 -1.83 -3.61
N LEU A 58 7.53 -0.73 -2.87
CA LEU A 58 7.27 -0.68 -1.44
C LEU A 58 5.80 -1.02 -1.14
N GLN A 59 4.86 -0.40 -1.85
CA GLN A 59 3.44 -0.67 -1.67
C GLN A 59 3.08 -2.13 -1.97
N ARG A 60 3.72 -2.74 -2.98
CA ARG A 60 3.49 -4.17 -3.29
C ARG A 60 4.04 -5.06 -2.19
N SER A 61 5.26 -4.80 -1.71
CA SER A 61 5.88 -5.56 -0.61
C SER A 61 5.01 -5.54 0.65
N LEU A 62 4.46 -4.39 1.01
CA LEU A 62 3.56 -4.26 2.17
C LEU A 62 2.30 -5.13 2.02
N VAL A 63 1.68 -5.18 0.84
CA VAL A 63 0.51 -6.03 0.61
C VAL A 63 0.86 -7.50 0.73
N LEU A 64 2.01 -7.92 0.19
CA LEU A 64 2.49 -9.29 0.29
C LEU A 64 2.74 -9.69 1.75
N GLU A 65 3.28 -8.78 2.56
CA GLU A 65 3.53 -8.99 3.99
C GLU A 65 2.22 -9.05 4.80
N MET A 66 1.23 -8.22 4.47
CA MET A 66 -0.07 -8.21 5.13
C MET A 66 -0.95 -9.42 4.78
N GLN A 67 -0.75 -10.01 3.59
CA GLN A 67 -1.62 -11.07 3.05
C GLN A 67 -0.82 -12.28 2.51
N PRO A 68 0.04 -12.90 3.34
CA PRO A 68 0.95 -13.95 2.86
C PRO A 68 0.20 -15.21 2.38
N HIS A 69 -0.97 -15.49 2.94
CA HIS A 69 -1.81 -16.64 2.59
C HIS A 69 -2.39 -16.56 1.17
N LEU A 70 -2.56 -15.35 0.61
CA LEU A 70 -3.03 -15.17 -0.77
C LEU A 70 -1.92 -15.36 -1.81
N TYR A 71 -0.65 -15.22 -1.39
CA TYR A 71 0.51 -15.28 -2.27
C TYR A 71 1.56 -16.26 -1.74
N PRO A 72 1.23 -17.57 -1.68
CA PRO A 72 2.03 -18.57 -0.98
C PRO A 72 3.38 -18.89 -1.64
N ASN A 73 3.56 -18.55 -2.92
CA ASN A 73 4.78 -18.81 -3.67
C ASN A 73 5.17 -17.60 -4.52
N ASP A 74 6.43 -17.59 -4.97
CA ASP A 74 6.99 -16.46 -5.73
C ASP A 74 6.26 -16.18 -7.03
N HIS A 75 5.82 -17.21 -7.74
CA HIS A 75 5.03 -17.05 -8.96
C HIS A 75 3.71 -16.30 -8.70
N ALA A 76 3.00 -16.61 -7.61
CA ALA A 76 1.79 -15.90 -7.21
C ALA A 76 2.07 -14.44 -6.83
N LYS A 77 3.19 -14.16 -6.15
CA LYS A 77 3.62 -12.80 -5.81
C LYS A 77 3.94 -11.99 -7.07
N VAL A 78 4.64 -12.60 -8.03
CA VAL A 78 4.95 -11.96 -9.33
C VAL A 78 3.66 -11.71 -10.13
N ALA A 79 2.75 -12.68 -10.18
CA ALA A 79 1.45 -12.53 -10.83
C ALA A 79 0.67 -11.33 -10.27
N PHE A 80 0.66 -11.19 -8.94
CA PHE A 80 0.07 -10.04 -8.25
C PHE A 80 0.74 -8.73 -8.65
N ILE A 81 2.08 -8.67 -8.70
CA ILE A 81 2.75 -7.43 -9.11
C ILE A 81 2.39 -7.07 -10.55
N ILE A 82 2.38 -8.05 -11.47
CA ILE A 82 2.03 -7.86 -12.88
C ILE A 82 0.57 -7.40 -13.04
N SER A 83 -0.36 -7.93 -12.23
CA SER A 83 -1.77 -7.55 -12.29
C SER A 83 -2.02 -6.07 -11.97
N GLN A 84 -1.06 -5.44 -11.29
CA GLN A 84 -1.11 -4.04 -10.86
C GLN A 84 -0.41 -3.07 -11.82
N LEU A 85 0.16 -3.57 -12.92
CA LEU A 85 0.80 -2.77 -13.95
C LEU A 85 -0.20 -2.22 -14.97
N ASN A 86 0.14 -1.10 -15.58
CA ASN A 86 -0.62 -0.49 -16.67
C ASN A 86 0.33 0.12 -17.73
N GLY A 87 -0.23 0.52 -18.88
CA GLY A 87 0.50 1.17 -19.96
C GLY A 87 1.77 0.41 -20.37
N LYS A 88 2.89 1.14 -20.51
CA LYS A 88 4.18 0.55 -20.92
C LYS A 88 4.70 -0.53 -19.96
N ALA A 89 4.41 -0.43 -18.67
CA ALA A 89 4.83 -1.46 -17.71
C ALA A 89 4.09 -2.78 -17.91
N ARG A 90 2.79 -2.72 -18.23
CA ARG A 90 2.01 -3.92 -18.59
C ARG A 90 2.52 -4.55 -19.89
N HIS A 91 2.73 -3.74 -20.92
CA HIS A 91 3.24 -4.24 -22.21
C HIS A 91 4.62 -4.89 -22.10
N TRP A 92 5.48 -4.40 -21.20
CA TRP A 92 6.76 -5.04 -20.90
C TRP A 92 6.58 -6.41 -20.21
N ALA A 93 5.66 -6.52 -19.25
CA ALA A 93 5.46 -7.74 -18.48
C ALA A 93 4.73 -8.85 -19.26
N GLU A 94 3.88 -8.48 -20.21
CA GLU A 94 3.04 -9.40 -20.98
C GLU A 94 3.80 -10.51 -21.71
N PRO A 95 4.86 -10.25 -22.51
CA PRO A 95 5.65 -11.30 -23.12
C PRO A 95 6.42 -12.16 -22.10
N LEU A 96 6.91 -11.56 -21.00
CA LEU A 96 7.59 -12.30 -19.92
C LEU A 96 6.66 -13.33 -19.29
N TRP A 97 5.40 -12.95 -19.05
CA TRP A 97 4.38 -13.81 -18.48
C TRP A 97 3.93 -14.90 -19.47
N SER A 98 3.55 -14.51 -20.68
CA SER A 98 3.02 -15.42 -21.71
C SER A 98 4.03 -16.50 -22.12
N GLN A 99 5.32 -16.16 -22.14
CA GLN A 99 6.39 -17.11 -22.48
C GLN A 99 6.89 -17.92 -21.28
N LYS A 100 6.30 -17.76 -20.09
CA LYS A 100 6.76 -18.37 -18.83
C LYS A 100 8.25 -18.13 -18.60
N ASN A 101 8.69 -16.89 -18.83
CA ASN A 101 10.09 -16.52 -18.68
C ASN A 101 10.57 -16.92 -17.27
N PRO A 102 11.77 -17.53 -17.11
CA PRO A 102 12.28 -17.95 -15.81
C PRO A 102 12.27 -16.84 -14.75
N ILE A 103 12.37 -15.58 -15.19
CA ILE A 103 12.34 -14.43 -14.30
C ILE A 103 11.02 -14.28 -13.54
N THR A 104 9.91 -14.80 -14.06
CA THR A 104 8.61 -14.73 -13.38
C THR A 104 8.44 -15.80 -12.29
N GLN A 105 9.40 -16.73 -12.18
CA GLN A 105 9.37 -17.82 -11.18
C GLN A 105 10.05 -17.44 -9.86
N SER A 106 10.78 -16.33 -9.83
CA SER A 106 11.52 -15.85 -8.66
C SER A 106 11.19 -14.40 -8.40
N LEU A 107 10.68 -14.09 -7.20
CA LEU A 107 10.32 -12.72 -6.85
C LEU A 107 11.56 -11.82 -6.86
N SER A 108 12.68 -12.28 -6.29
CA SER A 108 13.92 -11.51 -6.25
C SER A 108 14.46 -11.19 -7.64
N SER A 109 14.46 -12.18 -8.55
CA SER A 109 14.91 -12.01 -9.93
C SER A 109 14.00 -11.05 -10.69
N PHE A 110 12.68 -11.18 -10.52
CA PHE A 110 11.70 -10.26 -11.11
C PHE A 110 11.91 -8.83 -10.63
N ILE A 111 12.06 -8.62 -9.31
CA ILE A 111 12.26 -7.27 -8.73
C ILE A 111 13.57 -6.64 -9.21
N ALA A 112 14.64 -7.42 -9.35
CA ALA A 112 15.92 -6.93 -9.86
C ALA A 112 15.77 -6.41 -11.30
N HIS A 113 15.16 -7.19 -12.19
CA HIS A 113 14.96 -6.78 -13.57
C HIS A 113 13.89 -5.70 -13.73
N PHE A 114 12.88 -5.68 -12.87
CA PHE A 114 11.92 -4.58 -12.81
C PHE A 114 12.63 -3.24 -12.50
N LYS A 115 13.57 -3.25 -11.56
CA LYS A 115 14.39 -2.07 -11.23
C LYS A 115 15.40 -1.72 -12.32
N GLU A 116 15.90 -2.69 -13.07
CA GLU A 116 16.77 -2.43 -14.23
C GLU A 116 16.00 -1.68 -15.33
N VAL A 117 14.74 -2.07 -15.57
CA VAL A 117 13.91 -1.51 -16.66
C VAL A 117 13.23 -0.20 -16.24
N PHE A 118 12.76 -0.10 -15.00
CA PHE A 118 11.95 1.03 -14.52
C PHE A 118 12.57 1.79 -13.36
N GLY A 119 13.68 1.35 -12.77
CA GLY A 119 14.33 2.10 -11.69
C GLY A 119 15.06 3.33 -12.21
N ARG A 120 15.44 4.23 -11.29
CA ARG A 120 16.42 5.26 -11.62
C ARG A 120 17.78 4.59 -11.88
N PRO A 121 18.51 4.99 -12.94
CA PRO A 121 19.84 4.48 -13.18
C PRO A 121 20.76 4.77 -11.99
N VAL A 122 21.69 3.87 -11.72
CA VAL A 122 22.64 4.00 -10.58
C VAL A 122 23.51 5.26 -10.68
N TRP A 123 23.68 5.81 -11.88
CA TRP A 123 24.46 7.02 -12.15
C TRP A 123 23.68 8.33 -12.08
N ASP A 124 22.35 8.30 -11.89
CA ASP A 124 21.47 9.48 -11.92
C ASP A 124 21.50 10.26 -10.58
N SER A 125 22.73 10.51 -10.09
CA SER A 125 23.11 10.89 -8.74
C SER A 125 22.85 9.81 -7.68
N SER A 126 23.93 9.16 -7.26
CA SER A 126 23.90 8.28 -6.11
C SER A 126 23.39 9.03 -4.87
N ILE A 127 22.71 8.32 -3.96
CA ILE A 127 22.24 8.91 -2.69
C ILE A 127 23.41 9.54 -1.92
N GLY A 128 24.64 9.01 -2.08
CA GLY A 128 25.86 9.59 -1.52
C GLY A 128 26.24 10.94 -2.13
N GLU A 129 26.03 11.14 -3.43
CA GLU A 129 26.25 12.43 -4.09
C GLU A 129 25.19 13.45 -3.64
N GLN A 130 23.92 13.04 -3.56
CA GLN A 130 22.85 13.90 -3.04
C GLN A 130 23.12 14.32 -1.60
N LEU A 131 23.59 13.38 -0.76
CA LEU A 131 23.98 13.65 0.62
C LEU A 131 25.19 14.59 0.70
N TYR A 132 26.19 14.41 -0.19
CA TYR A 132 27.37 15.27 -0.26
C TYR A 132 27.05 16.70 -0.71
N GLN A 133 26.14 16.84 -1.68
CA GLN A 133 25.71 18.13 -2.21
C GLN A 133 24.65 18.82 -1.32
N LEU A 134 24.03 18.10 -0.37
CA LEU A 134 23.01 18.65 0.50
C LEU A 134 23.59 19.77 1.38
N LYS A 135 23.08 20.98 1.19
CA LYS A 135 23.37 22.16 2.02
C LYS A 135 22.06 22.73 2.50
N GLN A 136 22.03 23.27 3.72
CA GLN A 136 20.80 23.87 4.27
C GLN A 136 20.27 24.99 3.35
N GLY A 137 21.13 25.89 2.87
CA GLY A 137 20.73 26.94 1.93
C GLY A 137 19.55 27.76 2.45
N SER A 138 18.44 27.76 1.70
CA SER A 138 17.18 28.41 2.08
C SER A 138 16.20 27.51 2.85
N LEU A 139 16.54 26.24 3.10
CA LEU A 139 15.71 25.32 3.86
C LEU A 139 15.71 25.70 5.34
N THR A 140 14.59 25.46 6.00
CA THR A 140 14.57 25.49 7.46
C THR A 140 15.44 24.36 8.02
N VAL A 141 15.92 24.53 9.26
CA VAL A 141 16.72 23.50 9.96
C VAL A 141 15.98 22.15 9.99
N ASN A 142 14.65 22.18 10.14
CA ASN A 142 13.84 20.96 10.21
C ASN A 142 13.74 20.25 8.84
N GLU A 143 13.54 20.99 7.75
CA GLU A 143 13.48 20.45 6.40
C GLU A 143 14.84 19.85 5.98
N TYR A 144 15.93 20.58 6.26
CA TYR A 144 17.28 20.08 6.02
C TYR A 144 17.54 18.78 6.80
N ALA A 145 17.23 18.77 8.10
CA ALA A 145 17.46 17.61 8.94
C ALA A 145 16.59 16.39 8.50
N LEU A 146 15.37 16.63 8.04
CA LEU A 146 14.50 15.58 7.48
C LEU A 146 15.08 15.00 6.19
N GLN A 147 15.52 15.86 5.25
CA GLN A 147 16.15 15.42 4.00
C GLN A 147 17.44 14.64 4.28
N PHE A 148 18.31 15.16 5.14
CA PHE A 148 19.56 14.50 5.53
C PHE A 148 19.29 13.10 6.10
N ARG A 149 18.37 12.98 7.07
CA ARG A 149 18.05 11.67 7.67
C ARG A 149 17.47 10.68 6.67
N THR A 150 16.63 11.17 5.75
CA THR A 150 16.03 10.33 4.70
C THR A 150 17.11 9.80 3.75
N LEU A 151 18.01 10.67 3.28
CA LEU A 151 19.12 10.30 2.41
C LEU A 151 20.12 9.37 3.12
N ALA A 152 20.49 9.67 4.37
CA ALA A 152 21.40 8.83 5.17
C ALA A 152 20.83 7.42 5.42
N ALA A 153 19.53 7.32 5.72
CA ALA A 153 18.86 6.03 5.87
C ALA A 153 18.85 5.25 4.55
N ALA A 154 18.57 5.93 3.44
CA ALA A 154 18.54 5.31 2.11
C ALA A 154 19.94 4.92 1.59
N SER A 155 21.00 5.59 2.05
CA SER A 155 22.40 5.24 1.71
C SER A 155 22.99 4.14 2.60
N GLY A 156 22.25 3.66 3.62
CA GLY A 156 22.77 2.70 4.60
C GLY A 156 23.82 3.29 5.54
N TRP A 157 23.91 4.63 5.66
CA TRP A 157 24.83 5.31 6.56
C TRP A 157 24.35 5.08 8.01
N LYS A 158 25.02 4.19 8.75
CA LYS A 158 24.88 4.15 10.21
C LYS A 158 25.64 5.34 10.80
N SER A 159 24.92 6.22 11.49
CA SER A 159 25.52 7.29 12.29
C SER A 159 26.61 6.69 13.19
N PRO A 160 27.82 7.27 13.27
CA PRO A 160 28.74 6.90 14.34
C PRO A 160 28.05 7.22 15.67
N SER A 161 27.90 6.17 16.47
CA SER A 161 27.40 6.18 17.85
C SER A 161 28.30 6.97 18.78
#